data_AF-A0A9E5QZ55-F1
#
_entry.id   AF-A0A9E5QZ55-F1
#
_cell.length_a   1.000
_cell.length_b   1.000
_cell.length_c   1.000
_cell.angle_alpha   90.00
_cell.angle_beta   90.00
_cell.angle_gamma   90.00
#
_symmetry.space_group_name_H-M   'P 1'
#
loop_
_entity.id
_entity.type
_entity.pdbx_description
1 polymer ?
#
loop_
_entity_poly.entity_id
_entity_poly.type
_entity_poly.pdbx_seq_one_letter_code
_entity_poly.pdbx_strand_id
1 'polypeptide(L)'
;MIRQGYEIWYDPAVAVFHHRTPAGREVVGPAYWLANSLNKSRAAWRNLPLPYPWTVMLAWTARLILKTRRPALAWRVWATLWQERALLASERQPLDTTQIDYLRRIGARLWF
;
A
#
# COMPACT_ATOMS: atom_id res chain seq x y z
N MET A 1 -3.23 17.25 -3.78
CA MET A 1 -1.85 17.18 -3.24
C MET A 1 -0.77 17.00 -4.32
N ILE A 2 -1.09 16.59 -5.57
CA ILE A 2 -0.11 16.43 -6.68
C ILE A 2 0.33 17.77 -7.32
N ARG A 3 -0.25 18.90 -6.93
CA ARG A 3 0.02 20.21 -7.56
C ARG A 3 1.39 20.79 -7.24
N GLN A 4 2.01 20.35 -6.15
CA GLN A 4 3.39 20.72 -5.82
C GLN A 4 4.28 19.61 -6.36
N GLY A 5 5.19 19.96 -7.28
CA GLY A 5 6.18 19.02 -7.77
C GLY A 5 6.92 18.36 -6.59
N TYR A 6 7.22 17.07 -6.73
CA TYR A 6 8.05 16.34 -5.78
C TYR A 6 9.47 16.28 -6.32
N GLU A 7 10.43 16.60 -5.45
CA GLU A 7 11.86 16.47 -5.74
C GLU A 7 12.41 15.34 -4.89
N ILE A 8 13.17 14.43 -5.49
CA ILE A 8 13.88 13.38 -4.76
C ILE A 8 15.21 13.97 -4.33
N TRP A 9 15.33 14.29 -3.05
CA TRP A 9 16.58 14.81 -2.48
C TRP A 9 17.53 13.65 -2.20
N TYR A 10 18.73 13.72 -2.76
CA TYR A 10 19.81 12.79 -2.47
C TYR A 10 20.78 13.45 -1.47
N ASP A 11 20.88 12.87 -0.27
CA ASP A 11 21.86 13.26 0.73
C ASP A 11 22.73 12.02 1.06
N PRO A 12 24.04 12.03 0.77
CA PRO A 12 24.93 10.91 1.07
C PRO A 12 25.13 10.66 2.58
N ALA A 13 24.74 11.60 3.46
CA ALA A 13 24.75 11.40 4.91
C ALA A 13 23.52 10.63 5.42
N VAL A 14 22.45 10.51 4.61
CA VAL A 14 21.23 9.77 4.95
C VAL A 14 21.36 8.33 4.45
N ALA A 15 21.78 7.44 5.36
CA ALA A 15 21.78 6.00 5.08
C ALA A 15 20.39 5.41 5.34
N VAL A 16 19.67 5.07 4.27
CA VAL A 16 18.45 4.24 4.37
C VAL A 16 18.87 2.78 4.48
N PHE A 17 18.96 2.27 5.71
CA PHE A 17 19.21 0.86 5.97
C PHE A 17 17.96 0.04 5.62
N HIS A 18 17.88 -0.43 4.38
CA HIS A 18 16.93 -1.48 4.04
C HIS A 18 17.33 -2.75 4.80
N HIS A 19 16.38 -3.38 5.50
CA HIS A 19 16.55 -4.71 6.10
C HIS A 19 16.85 -5.74 4.99
N ARG A 20 18.13 -5.85 4.61
CA ARG A 20 18.64 -6.86 3.70
C ARG A 20 19.10 -8.05 4.53
N THR A 21 18.78 -9.26 4.08
CA THR A 21 19.47 -10.46 4.56
C THR A 21 20.97 -10.37 4.23
N PRO A 22 21.84 -11.16 4.86
CA PRO A 22 23.26 -11.27 4.48
C PRO A 22 23.50 -11.55 2.99
N ALA A 23 22.49 -12.10 2.28
CA ALA A 23 22.51 -12.39 0.84
C ALA A 23 21.84 -11.31 -0.04
N GLY A 24 21.44 -10.17 0.51
CA GLY A 24 20.78 -9.08 -0.24
C GLY A 24 19.36 -9.40 -0.74
N ARG A 25 18.79 -10.57 -0.38
CA ARG A 25 17.44 -10.98 -0.76
C ARG A 25 16.41 -10.46 0.25
N GLU A 26 15.27 -10.01 -0.27
CA GLU A 26 14.08 -9.71 0.52
C GLU A 26 13.63 -10.97 1.26
N VAL A 27 13.41 -10.89 2.59
CA VAL A 27 12.84 -12.01 3.36
C VAL A 27 11.37 -12.11 3.00
N VAL A 28 11.05 -12.87 1.96
CA VAL A 28 9.67 -13.09 1.52
C VAL A 28 9.04 -14.19 2.38
N GLY A 29 8.62 -13.81 3.60
CA GLY A 29 7.95 -14.70 4.57
C GLY A 29 6.50 -14.28 4.88
N PRO A 30 5.81 -15.02 5.76
CA PRO A 30 4.44 -14.68 6.19
C PRO A 30 4.31 -13.26 6.77
N ALA A 31 5.30 -12.82 7.56
CA ALA A 31 5.33 -11.47 8.13
C ALA A 31 5.44 -10.39 7.04
N TYR A 32 6.25 -10.63 6.01
CA TYR A 32 6.36 -9.74 4.86
C TYR A 32 5.03 -9.60 4.12
N TRP A 33 4.37 -10.72 3.79
CA TRP A 33 3.09 -10.67 3.08
C TRP A 33 2.00 -9.99 3.91
N LEU A 34 1.95 -10.24 5.23
CA LEU A 34 1.04 -9.56 6.14
C LEU A 34 1.26 -8.04 6.13
N ALA A 35 2.51 -7.59 6.31
CA ALA A 35 2.86 -6.18 6.29
C ALA A 35 2.54 -5.54 4.93
N ASN A 36 2.85 -6.21 3.83
CA ASN A 36 2.60 -5.69 2.49
C ASN A 36 1.09 -5.54 2.21
N SER A 37 0.28 -6.53 2.58
CA SER A 37 -1.19 -6.44 2.42
C SER A 37 -1.80 -5.32 3.25
N LEU A 38 -1.34 -5.11 4.49
CA LEU A 38 -1.76 -3.97 5.32
C LEU A 38 -1.35 -2.64 4.69
N ASN A 39 -0.09 -2.50 4.29
CA ASN A 39 0.44 -1.25 3.74
C ASN A 39 -0.28 -0.85 2.45
N LYS A 40 -0.50 -1.81 1.54
CA LYS A 40 -1.20 -1.56 0.27
C LYS A 40 -2.67 -1.19 0.50
N SER A 41 -3.32 -1.85 1.46
CA SER A 41 -4.70 -1.54 1.85
C SER A 41 -4.82 -0.14 2.44
N ARG A 42 -3.97 0.21 3.41
CA ARG A 42 -3.93 1.54 4.02
C ARG A 42 -3.63 2.64 3.01
N ALA A 43 -2.64 2.42 2.15
CA ALA A 43 -2.27 3.38 1.10
C ALA A 43 -3.42 3.61 0.12
N ALA A 44 -4.10 2.55 -0.32
CA ALA A 44 -5.26 2.67 -1.19
C ALA A 44 -6.42 3.40 -0.50
N TRP A 45 -6.71 3.05 0.76
CA TRP A 45 -7.76 3.71 1.53
C TRP A 45 -7.51 5.21 1.74
N ARG A 46 -6.25 5.61 1.97
CA ARG A 46 -5.94 7.03 2.17
C ARG A 46 -6.05 7.82 0.88
N ASN A 47 -5.55 7.27 -0.22
CA ASN A 47 -5.25 8.05 -1.41
C ASN A 47 -6.19 7.80 -2.60
N LEU A 48 -6.88 6.67 -2.69
CA LEU A 48 -7.70 6.37 -3.86
C LEU A 48 -9.19 6.67 -3.61
N PRO A 49 -9.90 7.22 -4.60
CA PRO A 49 -11.35 7.36 -4.50
C PRO A 49 -12.02 5.99 -4.53
N LEU A 50 -13.28 5.94 -4.11
CA LEU A 50 -14.06 4.72 -4.25
C LEU A 50 -14.30 4.41 -5.74
N PRO A 51 -14.36 3.12 -6.14
CA PRO A 51 -14.33 1.92 -5.30
C PRO A 51 -12.93 1.29 -5.10
N TYR A 52 -11.85 1.92 -5.57
CA TYR A 52 -10.51 1.31 -5.62
C TYR A 52 -9.95 0.77 -4.29
N PRO A 53 -10.17 1.37 -3.11
CA PRO A 53 -9.68 0.81 -1.86
C PRO A 53 -10.14 -0.62 -1.60
N TRP A 54 -11.43 -0.90 -1.81
CA TRP A 54 -12.02 -2.22 -1.55
C TRP A 54 -11.41 -3.30 -2.42
N THR A 55 -11.20 -2.95 -3.68
CA THR A 55 -10.72 -3.88 -4.68
C THR A 55 -9.22 -4.16 -4.51
N VAL A 56 -8.42 -3.15 -4.12
CA VAL A 56 -7.02 -3.33 -3.70
C VAL A 56 -6.94 -4.22 -2.44
N MET A 57 -7.79 -3.97 -1.44
CA MET A 57 -7.85 -4.79 -0.22
C MET A 57 -8.13 -6.26 -0.52
N LEU A 58 -9.13 -6.53 -1.37
CA LEU A 58 -9.47 -7.89 -1.80
C LEU A 58 -8.31 -8.55 -2.57
N ALA A 59 -7.74 -7.86 -3.56
CA ALA A 59 -6.64 -8.39 -4.38
C ALA A 59 -5.41 -8.75 -3.53
N TRP A 60 -5.02 -7.87 -2.60
CA TRP A 60 -3.86 -8.10 -1.73
C TRP A 60 -4.10 -9.13 -0.64
N THR A 61 -5.33 -9.25 -0.15
CA THR A 61 -5.71 -10.34 0.74
C THR A 61 -5.62 -11.69 0.01
N ALA A 62 -6.18 -11.77 -1.20
CA ALA A 62 -6.11 -12.98 -2.03
C ALA A 62 -4.66 -13.35 -2.33
N ARG A 63 -3.83 -12.37 -2.72
CA ARG A 63 -2.39 -12.60 -2.98
C ARG A 63 -1.65 -13.12 -1.74
N LEU A 64 -1.94 -12.59 -0.57
CA LEU A 64 -1.37 -13.08 0.70
C LEU A 64 -1.76 -14.53 0.98
N ILE A 65 -3.03 -14.90 0.78
CA ILE A 65 -3.49 -16.28 0.96
C ILE A 65 -2.77 -17.20 -0.02
N LEU A 66 -2.69 -16.84 -1.30
CA LEU A 66 -2.03 -17.66 -2.33
C LEU A 66 -0.53 -17.87 -2.03
N LYS A 67 0.15 -16.86 -1.51
CA LYS A 67 1.60 -16.91 -1.25
C LYS A 67 1.97 -17.58 0.06
N THR A 68 1.12 -17.47 1.08
CA THR A 68 1.41 -18.00 2.42
C THR A 68 0.67 -19.30 2.71
N ARG A 69 -0.42 -19.59 2.00
CA ARG A 69 -1.39 -20.67 2.27
C ARG A 69 -1.93 -20.65 3.71
N ARG A 70 -2.02 -19.46 4.32
CA ARG A 70 -2.44 -19.26 5.72
C ARG A 70 -3.64 -18.32 5.80
N PRO A 71 -4.88 -18.82 5.80
CA PRO A 71 -6.07 -17.98 5.86
C PRO A 71 -6.19 -17.17 7.16
N ALA A 72 -5.61 -17.64 8.27
CA ALA A 72 -5.55 -16.89 9.53
C ALA A 72 -4.85 -15.53 9.39
N LEU A 73 -3.89 -15.39 8.47
CA LEU A 73 -3.23 -14.11 8.20
C LEU A 73 -4.16 -13.14 7.48
N ALA A 74 -5.06 -13.62 6.63
CA ALA A 74 -6.08 -12.78 6.02
C ALA A 74 -7.03 -12.24 7.09
N TRP A 75 -7.51 -13.08 8.00
CA TRP A 75 -8.32 -12.62 9.13
C TRP A 75 -7.63 -11.51 9.93
N ARG A 76 -6.33 -11.68 10.20
CA ARG A 76 -5.53 -10.66 10.89
C ARG A 76 -5.48 -9.33 10.12
N VAL A 77 -5.35 -9.35 8.79
CA VAL A 77 -5.43 -8.13 7.96
C VAL A 77 -6.76 -7.40 8.19
N TRP A 78 -7.88 -8.10 8.05
CA TRP A 78 -9.21 -7.50 8.20
C TRP A 78 -9.47 -6.99 9.62
N ALA A 79 -9.09 -7.76 10.63
CA ALA A 79 -9.22 -7.36 12.03
C ALA A 79 -8.42 -6.08 12.34
N THR A 80 -7.17 -6.00 11.87
CA THR A 80 -6.33 -4.80 12.03
C THR A 80 -6.93 -3.60 11.31
N LEU A 81 -7.35 -3.74 10.05
CA LEU A 81 -7.97 -2.63 9.30
C LEU A 81 -9.30 -2.17 9.93
N TRP A 82 -10.07 -3.09 10.51
CA TRP A 82 -11.29 -2.75 11.24
C TRP A 82 -11.02 -1.96 12.52
N GLN A 83 -9.98 -2.35 13.27
CA GLN A 83 -9.53 -1.61 14.45
C GLN A 83 -9.04 -0.20 14.08
N GLU A 84 -8.34 -0.07 12.96
CA GLU A 84 -7.77 1.20 12.46
C GLU A 84 -8.78 2.07 11.70
N ARG A 85 -10.02 1.62 11.47
CA ARG A 85 -10.96 2.28 10.55
C ARG A 85 -11.21 3.76 10.85
N ALA A 86 -11.25 4.15 12.13
CA ALA A 86 -11.48 5.53 12.54
C ALA A 86 -10.30 6.44 12.17
N LEU A 87 -9.08 5.96 12.42
CA LEU A 87 -7.84 6.65 12.04
C LEU A 87 -7.71 6.73 10.51
N LEU A 88 -7.97 5.62 9.81
CA LEU A 88 -7.91 5.59 8.36
C LEU A 88 -8.96 6.50 7.71
N ALA A 89 -10.11 6.70 8.36
CA ALA A 89 -11.12 7.66 7.91
C ALA A 89 -10.66 9.11 8.12
N SER A 90 -10.00 9.44 9.24
CA SER A 90 -9.50 10.81 9.49
C SER A 90 -8.31 11.19 8.60
N GLU A 91 -7.51 10.21 8.18
CA GLU A 91 -6.37 10.41 7.26
C GLU A 91 -6.73 10.37 5.78
N ARG A 92 -8.00 10.10 5.44
CA ARG A 92 -8.42 9.88 4.04
C ARG A 92 -8.41 11.20 3.27
N GLN A 93 -7.52 11.27 2.28
CA GLN A 93 -7.39 12.38 1.34
C GLN A 93 -7.32 11.82 -0.10
N PRO A 94 -8.47 11.40 -0.67
CA PRO A 94 -8.48 10.74 -1.96
C PRO A 94 -8.07 11.72 -3.07
N LEU A 95 -7.44 11.18 -4.11
CA LEU A 95 -7.15 11.93 -5.32
C LEU A 95 -8.44 12.43 -5.95
N ASP A 96 -8.42 13.70 -6.38
CA ASP A 96 -9.51 14.29 -7.13
C ASP A 96 -9.57 13.71 -8.57
N THR A 97 -10.69 13.92 -9.25
CA THR A 97 -10.89 13.42 -10.62
C THR A 97 -9.86 13.98 -11.60
N THR A 98 -9.49 15.25 -11.45
CA THR A 98 -8.49 15.91 -12.32
C THR A 98 -7.09 15.32 -12.15
N GLN A 99 -6.71 14.92 -10.93
CA GLN A 99 -5.47 14.25 -10.59
C GLN A 99 -5.45 12.83 -11.17
N ILE A 100 -6.58 12.13 -11.12
CA ILE A 100 -6.74 10.82 -11.73
C ILE A 100 -6.61 10.88 -13.26
N ASP A 101 -7.23 11.87 -13.89
CA ASP A 101 -7.15 12.04 -15.34
C ASP A 101 -5.73 12.42 -15.76
N TYR A 102 -5.06 13.27 -14.99
CA TYR A 102 -3.63 13.56 -15.19
C TYR A 102 -2.77 12.29 -15.09
N LEU A 103 -2.98 11.49 -14.04
CA LEU A 103 -2.26 10.24 -13.84
C LEU A 103 -2.48 9.25 -15.00
N ARG A 104 -3.73 9.10 -15.46
CA ARG A 104 -4.05 8.26 -16.63
C ARG A 104 -3.36 8.77 -17.89
N ARG A 105 -3.33 10.09 -18.09
CA ARG A 105 -2.69 10.72 -19.26
C ARG A 105 -1.19 10.45 -19.32
N ILE A 106 -0.50 10.45 -18.18
CA ILE A 106 0.94 10.14 -18.11
C ILE A 106 1.22 8.62 -18.07
N GLY A 107 0.20 7.78 -18.28
CA GLY A 107 0.33 6.32 -18.28
C GLY A 107 0.44 5.68 -16.90
N ALA A 108 0.16 6.42 -15.82
CA ALA A 108 0.15 5.86 -14.48
C ALA A 108 -1.03 4.91 -14.32
N ARG A 109 -0.75 3.70 -13.82
CA ARG A 109 -1.79 2.73 -13.51
C ARG A 109 -2.28 2.95 -12.08
N LEU A 110 -3.58 3.25 -11.94
CA LEU A 110 -4.25 3.38 -10.64
C LEU A 110 -4.47 2.01 -9.96
N TRP A 111 -4.17 0.93 -10.68
CA TRP A 111 -4.32 -0.46 -10.30
C TRP A 111 -3.14 -1.28 -10.87
N PHE A 112 -2.90 -2.49 -10.34
CA PHE A 112 -1.92 -3.48 -10.84
C PHE A 112 -1.98 -3.78 -12.34
#